data_AF-A0A0S8AY65-F1
#
_entry.id   AF-A0A0S8AY65-F1
#
_cell.length_a   1.000
_cell.length_b   1.000
_cell.length_c   1.000
_cell.angle_alpha   90.00
_cell.angle_beta   90.00
_cell.angle_gamma   90.00
#
_symmetry.space_group_name_H-M   'P 1'
#
loop_
_entity.id
_entity.type
_entity.pdbx_description
1 polymer ?
#
loop_
_entity_poly.entity_id
_entity_poly.type
_entity_poly.pdbx_seq_one_letter_code
_entity_poly.pdbx_strand_id
1 'polypeptide(L)' 'MSTAERARMRIPLQLIVVDIVGTAITGLGIYALSSDVPPSFAPALGDPAKAGLLVALGVALMGYAVFEIVRLAAKAACGR' A
#
# COMPACT_ATOMS: atom_id res chain seq x y z
N MET A 1 -0.07 29.62 0.00
CA MET A 1 0.62 28.54 0.72
C MET A 1 1.95 29.03 1.23
N SER A 2 2.05 29.19 2.55
CA SER A 2 3.28 29.62 3.23
C SER A 2 4.31 28.47 3.23
N THR A 3 5.60 28.78 3.18
CA THR A 3 6.70 27.82 3.33
C THR A 3 6.58 26.95 4.61
N ALA A 4 5.89 27.44 5.63
CA ALA A 4 5.59 26.70 6.86
C ALA A 4 4.55 25.58 6.68
N GLU A 5 3.57 25.73 5.77
CA GLU A 5 2.59 24.67 5.43
C GLU A 5 3.25 23.52 4.66
N ARG A 6 4.19 23.84 3.76
CA ARG A 6 5.02 22.83 3.06
C ARG A 6 5.93 22.06 4.02
N ALA A 7 6.41 22.70 5.08
CA ALA A 7 7.29 22.05 6.06
C ALA A 7 6.53 21.11 7.03
N ARG A 8 5.24 21.39 7.31
CA ARG A 8 4.41 20.58 8.22
C ARG A 8 3.85 19.28 7.60
N MET A 9 3.68 19.21 6.29
CA MET A 9 3.28 17.97 5.59
C MET A 9 4.50 17.17 5.10
N ARG A 10 5.50 16.94 5.96
CA ARG A 10 6.52 15.93 5.70
C ARG A 10 5.91 14.56 5.95
N ILE A 11 5.19 14.02 4.96
CA ILE A 11 4.79 12.62 4.96
C ILE A 11 6.09 11.80 5.12
N PRO A 12 6.20 10.94 6.14
CA PRO A 12 7.37 10.11 6.31
C PRO A 12 7.57 9.27 5.06
N LEU A 13 8.77 9.32 4.47
CA LEU A 13 9.13 8.55 3.27
C LEU A 13 8.80 7.05 3.43
N GLN A 14 8.92 6.54 4.66
CA GLN A 14 8.55 5.17 5.02
C GLN A 14 7.10 4.84 4.66
N LEU A 15 6.14 5.75 4.89
CA LEU A 15 4.73 5.51 4.55
C LEU A 15 4.50 5.48 3.04
N ILE A 16 5.23 6.31 2.29
CA ILE A 16 5.20 6.30 0.81
C ILE A 16 5.76 4.97 0.30
N VAL A 17 6.86 4.49 0.87
CA VAL A 17 7.44 3.19 0.50
C VAL A 17 6.47 2.05 0.80
N VAL A 18 5.82 2.05 1.97
CA VAL A 18 4.82 1.04 2.33
C VAL A 18 3.65 1.05 1.36
N ASP A 19 3.17 2.22 0.93
CA ASP A 19 2.08 2.36 -0.04
C ASP A 19 2.47 1.83 -1.44
N ILE A 20 3.68 2.16 -1.91
CA ILE A 20 4.21 1.65 -3.19
C ILE A 20 4.36 0.13 -3.14
N VAL A 21 4.91 -0.41 -2.05
CA VAL A 21 5.06 -1.86 -1.86
C VAL A 21 3.70 -2.54 -1.80
N GLY A 22 2.75 -1.97 -1.06
CA GLY A 22 1.38 -2.48 -1.00
C GLY A 22 0.68 -2.45 -2.36
N THR A 23 0.90 -1.40 -3.15
CA THR A 23 0.38 -1.29 -4.52
C THR A 23 0.97 -2.38 -5.43
N ALA A 24 2.29 -2.60 -5.38
CA ALA A 24 2.95 -3.63 -6.17
C ALA A 24 2.47 -5.04 -5.81
N ILE A 25 2.32 -5.34 -4.51
CA ILE A 25 1.81 -6.63 -4.03
C ILE A 25 0.35 -6.83 -4.49
N THR A 26 -0.48 -5.81 -4.35
CA THR A 26 -1.88 -5.85 -4.79
C THR A 26 -1.97 -6.08 -6.29
N GLY A 27 -1.19 -5.34 -7.09
CA GLY A 27 -1.13 -5.49 -8.54
C GLY A 27 -0.67 -6.88 -8.97
N LEU A 28 0.33 -7.45 -8.29
CA LEU A 28 0.79 -8.81 -8.55
C LEU A 28 -0.28 -9.86 -8.24
N GLY A 29 -1.00 -9.70 -7.11
CA GLY A 29 -2.10 -10.58 -6.76
C GLY A 29 -3.26 -10.50 -7.75
N ILE A 30 -3.65 -9.29 -8.19
CA ILE A 30 -4.68 -9.09 -9.21
C ILE A 30 -4.24 -9.70 -10.54
N TYR A 31 -3.00 -9.48 -10.95
CA TYR A 31 -2.44 -10.07 -12.17
C TYR A 31 -2.49 -11.60 -12.14
N ALA A 32 -2.14 -12.20 -11.00
CA ALA A 32 -2.20 -13.65 -10.81
C ALA A 32 -3.64 -14.21 -10.79
N LEU A 33 -4.62 -13.42 -10.37
CA LEU A 33 -6.04 -13.79 -10.43
C LEU A 33 -6.66 -13.60 -11.82
N SER A 34 -6.16 -12.64 -12.60
CA SER A 34 -6.70 -12.30 -13.91
C SER A 34 -6.02 -13.01 -15.07
N SER A 35 -4.78 -13.42 -14.88
CA SER A 35 -4.01 -14.21 -15.84
C SER A 35 -3.98 -15.64 -15.34
N ASP A 36 -4.29 -16.62 -16.20
CA ASP A 36 -4.10 -18.05 -15.88
C ASP A 36 -2.60 -18.36 -15.78
N VAL A 37 -1.96 -17.89 -14.70
CA VAL A 37 -0.53 -18.07 -14.46
C VAL A 37 -0.29 -19.55 -14.20
N PRO A 38 0.49 -20.24 -15.05
CA PRO A 38 0.75 -21.65 -14.84
C PRO A 38 1.45 -21.86 -13.49
N PRO A 39 1.04 -22.86 -12.68
CA PRO A 39 1.70 -23.16 -11.42
C PRO A 39 3.19 -23.50 -11.58
N SER A 40 3.60 -23.95 -12.77
CA SER A 40 4.99 -24.22 -13.13
C SER A 40 5.86 -22.96 -13.24
N PHE A 41 5.27 -21.80 -13.55
CA PHE A 41 5.99 -20.53 -13.63
C PHE A 41 6.16 -19.90 -12.26
N ALA A 42 5.09 -19.89 -11.46
CA ALA A 42 5.10 -19.33 -10.11
C ALA A 42 4.09 -20.08 -9.21
N PRO A 43 4.53 -21.08 -8.43
CA PRO A 43 3.65 -21.92 -7.61
C PRO A 43 2.83 -21.15 -6.57
N ALA A 44 3.31 -19.97 -6.15
CA ALA A 44 2.60 -19.09 -5.21
C ALA A 44 1.53 -18.22 -5.89
N LEU A 45 1.66 -17.97 -7.20
CA LEU A 45 0.74 -17.13 -7.98
C LEU A 45 -0.29 -17.98 -8.75
N GLY A 46 0.03 -19.23 -9.10
CA GLY A 46 -0.90 -20.14 -9.76
C GLY A 46 -1.99 -20.74 -8.85
N ASP A 47 -1.97 -20.42 -7.55
CA ASP A 47 -3.04 -20.78 -6.60
C ASP A 47 -3.90 -19.53 -6.32
N PRO A 48 -5.18 -19.53 -6.72
CA PRO A 48 -6.05 -18.36 -6.58
C PRO A 48 -6.27 -17.96 -5.11
N ALA A 49 -6.20 -18.90 -4.16
CA ALA A 49 -6.32 -18.57 -2.74
C ALA A 49 -5.11 -17.77 -2.26
N LYS A 50 -3.90 -18.13 -2.71
CA LYS A 50 -2.65 -17.40 -2.38
C LYS A 50 -2.58 -16.05 -3.10
N ALA A 51 -3.01 -15.99 -4.35
CA ALA A 51 -3.12 -14.73 -5.08
C ALA A 51 -4.11 -13.77 -4.39
N GLY A 52 -5.27 -14.28 -3.93
CA GLY A 52 -6.22 -13.52 -3.11
C GLY A 52 -5.63 -13.01 -1.79
N LEU A 53 -4.83 -13.82 -1.11
CA LEU A 53 -4.10 -13.39 0.10
C LEU A 53 -3.10 -12.27 -0.18
N LEU A 54 -2.39 -12.31 -1.32
CA LEU A 54 -1.50 -11.22 -1.73
C LEU A 54 -2.28 -9.92 -1.94
N VAL A 55 -3.42 -9.97 -2.64
CA VAL A 55 -4.29 -8.80 -2.82
C VAL A 55 -4.72 -8.25 -1.46
N ALA A 56 -5.23 -9.10 -0.57
CA ALA A 56 -5.69 -8.67 0.75
C ALA A 56 -4.57 -8.03 1.58
N LEU A 57 -3.37 -8.62 1.57
CA LEU A 57 -2.20 -8.10 2.27
C LEU A 57 -1.76 -6.73 1.71
N GLY A 58 -1.68 -6.61 0.38
CA GLY A 58 -1.28 -5.37 -0.28
C GLY A 58 -2.25 -4.22 0.04
N VAL A 59 -3.56 -4.47 -0.03
CA VAL A 59 -4.60 -3.50 0.33
C VAL A 59 -4.51 -3.12 1.81
N ALA A 60 -4.27 -4.09 2.71
CA ALA A 60 -4.12 -3.80 4.14
C ALA A 60 -2.91 -2.89 4.42
N LEU A 61 -1.77 -3.10 3.74
CA LEU A 61 -0.58 -2.24 3.86
C LEU A 61 -0.84 -0.82 3.37
N MET A 62 -1.49 -0.67 2.21
CA MET A 62 -1.88 0.64 1.69
C MET A 62 -2.86 1.34 2.64
N GLY A 63 -3.87 0.62 3.13
CA GLY A 63 -4.84 1.14 4.10
C GLY A 63 -4.17 1.61 5.39
N TYR A 64 -3.19 0.86 5.90
CA TYR A 64 -2.39 1.27 7.05
C TYR A 64 -1.57 2.53 6.77
N ALA A 65 -0.90 2.62 5.61
CA ALA A 65 -0.14 3.81 5.23
C ALA A 65 -1.03 5.06 5.15
N VAL A 66 -2.18 4.95 4.49
CA VAL A 66 -3.17 6.03 4.39
C VAL A 66 -3.68 6.42 5.78
N PHE A 67 -4.02 5.45 6.62
CA PHE A 67 -4.49 5.71 7.98
C PHE A 67 -3.46 6.50 8.80
N GLU A 68 -2.18 6.13 8.74
CA GLU A 68 -1.11 6.85 9.42
C GLU A 68 -0.90 8.27 8.85
N ILE A 69 -0.97 8.44 7.53
CA ILE A 69 -0.89 9.76 6.89
C ILE A 69 -2.03 10.67 7.38
N VAL A 70 -3.27 10.16 7.38
CA VAL A 70 -4.44 10.91 7.87
C VAL A 70 -4.30 11.23 9.36
N ARG A 71 -3.84 10.27 10.17
CA ARG A 71 -3.60 10.47 11.61
C ARG A 71 -2.54 11.55 11.87
N LEU A 72 -1.45 11.57 11.10
CA LEU A 72 -0.41 12.59 11.18
C LEU A 72 -0.93 13.96 10.74
N ALA A 73 -1.69 14.02 9.65
CA ALA A 73 -2.30 15.25 9.17
C ALA A 73 -3.29 15.84 10.19
N ALA A 74 -4.13 15.00 10.82
CA ALA A 74 -5.05 15.41 11.86
C ALA A 74 -4.33 15.99 13.09
N LYS A 75 -3.23 15.36 13.52
CA LYS A 75 -2.39 15.90 14.62
C LYS A 75 -1.79 17.27 14.27
N ALA A 76 -1.30 17.44 13.04
CA ALA A 76 -0.70 18.69 12.58
C ALA A 76 -1.73 19.85 12.47
N ALA A 77 -2.98 19.52 12.15
CA ALA A 77 -4.08 20.49 12.07
C ALA A 77 -4.60 20.92 13.46
N CYS A 78 -4.61 20.02 14.45
CA CYS A 78 -5.06 20.32 15.82
C CYS A 78 -4.04 21.07 16.70
N GLY A 79 -2.89 21.48 16.16
CA GLY A 79 -2.03 22.49 16.80
C GLY A 79 -1.44 22.12 18.16
N ARG A 80 -1.01 20.87 18.36
CA ARG A 80 -0.04 20.54 19.41
C ARG A 80 1.38 20.58 18.87
#